data_AF-A0A9D7ARS8-F1
#
_entry.id   AF-A0A9D7ARS8-F1
#
_cell.length_a   1.000
_cell.length_b   1.000
_cell.length_c   1.000
_cell.angle_alpha   90.00
_cell.angle_beta   90.00
_cell.angle_gamma   90.00
#
_symmetry.space_group_name_H-M   'P 1'
#
loop_
_entity.id
_entity.type
_entity.pdbx_description
1 polymer ?
#
loop_
_entity_poly.entity_id
_entity_poly.type
_entity_poly.pdbx_seq_one_letter_code
_entity_poly.pdbx_strand_id
1 'polypeptide(L)'
;MTSVPCEVCQEPRPHHDMVHYGSIEGGYRLLCSRCFNADMARRNGLEVFENFRTEPITISDRTGQAHEFHFRTRLLGDVVALDAFELENGDPAGYQFQVIGDHNEDRFQLLSRMVQKMRRALSVQHIADKHDGHGPQIVDQTVRGTIAWDDAQDGRVPMLVVDGKPVTWDELGRMLKTFEGSQFKLEIRDASEDL
;
A
#
# COMPACT_ATOMS: atom_id res chain seq x y z
N MET A 1 -7.37 6.03 -17.84
CA MET A 1 -7.27 4.74 -17.13
C MET A 1 -7.26 3.63 -18.17
N THR A 2 -6.15 2.93 -18.29
CA THR A 2 -5.98 1.74 -19.14
C THR A 2 -6.58 0.54 -18.41
N SER A 3 -7.59 -0.10 -18.99
CA SER A 3 -8.16 -1.35 -18.47
C SER A 3 -7.55 -2.54 -19.19
N VAL A 4 -7.25 -3.61 -18.46
CA VAL A 4 -6.69 -4.85 -19.01
C VAL A 4 -7.70 -5.98 -18.84
N PRO A 5 -7.98 -6.79 -19.87
CA PRO A 5 -8.90 -7.92 -19.74
C PRO A 5 -8.29 -9.02 -18.88
N CYS A 6 -9.09 -9.58 -17.97
CA CYS A 6 -8.70 -10.74 -17.19
C CYS A 6 -8.68 -12.01 -18.07
N GLU A 7 -7.62 -12.81 -18.00
CA GLU A 7 -7.50 -14.05 -18.79
C GLU A 7 -8.54 -15.14 -18.44
N VAL A 8 -9.27 -15.01 -17.33
CA VAL A 8 -10.32 -15.96 -16.91
C VAL A 8 -11.71 -15.44 -17.24
N CYS A 9 -12.11 -14.29 -16.68
CA CYS A 9 -13.47 -13.78 -16.87
C CYS A 9 -13.63 -12.87 -18.09
N GLN A 10 -12.53 -12.49 -18.77
CA GLN A 10 -12.51 -11.60 -19.94
C GLN A 10 -13.08 -10.20 -19.70
N GLU A 11 -13.52 -9.89 -18.48
CA GLU A 11 -13.96 -8.55 -18.11
C GLU A 11 -12.74 -7.61 -18.04
N PRO A 12 -12.85 -6.39 -18.60
CA PRO A 12 -11.83 -5.35 -18.44
C PRO A 12 -11.78 -4.88 -17.00
N ARG A 13 -10.57 -4.77 -16.45
CA ARG A 13 -10.33 -4.39 -15.06
C ARG A 13 -9.23 -3.33 -14.98
N PRO A 14 -9.27 -2.44 -13.97
CA PRO A 14 -8.21 -1.46 -13.78
C PRO A 14 -6.91 -2.18 -13.42
N HIS A 15 -5.77 -1.59 -13.80
CA HIS A 15 -4.46 -2.22 -13.62
C HIS A 15 -4.16 -2.60 -12.16
N HIS A 16 -4.52 -1.73 -11.20
CA HIS A 16 -4.33 -2.01 -9.77
C HIS A 16 -5.15 -3.21 -9.24
N ASP A 17 -6.19 -3.68 -9.95
CA ASP A 17 -6.96 -4.89 -9.61
C ASP A 17 -6.42 -6.16 -10.30
N MET A 18 -5.33 -6.04 -11.06
CA MET A 18 -4.71 -7.16 -11.75
C MET A 18 -3.57 -7.79 -10.93
N VAL A 19 -3.41 -9.10 -11.10
CA VAL A 19 -2.41 -9.94 -10.43
C VAL A 19 -1.70 -10.77 -11.48
N HIS A 20 -0.39 -10.58 -11.61
CA HIS A 20 0.48 -11.51 -12.32
C HIS A 20 0.70 -12.74 -11.45
N TYR A 21 0.17 -13.87 -11.88
CA TYR A 21 0.13 -15.10 -11.12
C TYR A 21 0.66 -16.27 -11.95
N GLY A 22 1.60 -17.03 -11.42
CA GLY A 22 2.17 -18.19 -12.11
C GLY A 22 3.51 -18.62 -11.56
N SER A 23 4.18 -19.49 -12.32
CA SER A 23 5.54 -19.93 -12.03
C SER A 23 6.32 -20.09 -13.33
N ILE A 24 7.64 -20.18 -13.22
CA ILE A 24 8.52 -20.43 -14.39
C ILE A 24 8.10 -21.72 -15.12
N GLU A 25 7.70 -22.75 -14.37
CA GLU A 25 7.33 -24.06 -14.90
C GLU A 25 5.90 -24.09 -15.46
N GLY A 26 4.97 -23.39 -14.81
CA GLY A 26 3.54 -23.39 -15.13
C GLY A 26 3.08 -22.27 -16.06
N GLY A 27 3.99 -21.35 -16.41
CA GLY A 27 3.67 -20.10 -17.11
C GLY A 27 3.02 -19.06 -16.19
N TYR A 28 2.90 -17.83 -16.70
CA TYR A 28 2.27 -16.71 -16.01
C TYR A 28 0.95 -16.33 -16.66
N ARG A 29 0.01 -15.90 -15.82
CA ARG A 29 -1.31 -15.43 -16.21
C ARG A 29 -1.63 -14.12 -15.51
N LEU A 30 -2.44 -13.29 -16.16
CA LEU A 30 -2.92 -12.03 -15.64
C LEU A 30 -4.40 -12.15 -15.24
N LEU A 31 -4.64 -12.18 -13.94
CA LEU A 31 -5.96 -12.40 -13.36
C LEU A 31 -6.42 -11.16 -12.59
N CYS A 32 -7.71 -10.84 -12.61
CA CYS A 32 -8.24 -9.87 -11.67
C CYS A 32 -8.31 -10.48 -10.26
N SER A 33 -8.33 -9.65 -9.20
CA SER A 33 -8.33 -10.14 -7.81
C SER A 33 -9.44 -11.16 -7.53
N ARG A 34 -10.64 -10.97 -8.10
CA ARG A 34 -11.76 -11.94 -7.98
C ARG A 34 -11.39 -13.31 -8.54
N CYS A 35 -10.83 -13.36 -9.76
CA CYS A 35 -10.48 -14.61 -10.42
C CYS A 35 -9.25 -15.26 -9.78
N PHE A 36 -8.29 -14.45 -9.34
CA PHE A 36 -7.14 -14.92 -8.57
C PHE A 36 -7.58 -15.58 -7.27
N ASN A 37 -8.41 -14.89 -6.46
CA ASN A 37 -8.89 -15.41 -5.18
C ASN A 37 -9.74 -16.69 -5.36
N ALA A 38 -10.54 -16.77 -6.42
CA ALA A 38 -11.30 -17.98 -6.74
C ALA A 38 -10.39 -19.18 -7.08
N ASP A 39 -9.29 -18.95 -7.79
CA ASP A 39 -8.30 -20.01 -8.07
C ASP A 39 -7.58 -20.44 -6.78
N MET A 40 -7.20 -19.48 -5.92
CA MET A 40 -6.57 -19.77 -4.63
C MET A 40 -7.50 -20.55 -3.70
N ALA A 41 -8.77 -20.15 -3.60
CA ALA A 41 -9.77 -20.85 -2.80
C ALA A 41 -9.89 -22.32 -3.24
N ARG A 42 -10.02 -22.56 -4.56
CA ARG A 42 -10.09 -23.92 -5.11
C ARG A 42 -8.86 -24.76 -4.76
N ARG A 43 -7.65 -24.19 -4.88
CA ARG A 43 -6.39 -24.91 -4.56
C ARG A 43 -6.25 -25.23 -3.08
N ASN A 44 -6.81 -24.40 -2.22
CA ASN A 44 -6.78 -24.59 -0.76
C ASN A 44 -7.98 -25.39 -0.24
N GLY A 45 -8.83 -25.94 -1.12
CA GLY A 45 -10.01 -26.72 -0.72
C GLY A 45 -11.11 -25.88 -0.07
N LEU A 46 -11.09 -24.56 -0.27
CA LEU A 46 -12.14 -23.65 0.21
C LEU A 46 -13.28 -23.61 -0.80
N GLU A 47 -14.50 -23.94 -0.37
CA GLU A 47 -15.67 -23.99 -1.25
C GLU A 47 -16.09 -22.61 -1.77
N VAL A 48 -16.01 -21.58 -0.92
CA VAL A 48 -16.37 -20.20 -1.25
C VAL A 48 -15.42 -19.22 -0.58
N PHE A 49 -14.93 -18.23 -1.33
CA PHE A 49 -14.21 -17.08 -0.79
C PHE A 49 -14.98 -15.80 -1.09
N GLU A 50 -15.44 -15.12 -0.04
CA GLU A 50 -16.08 -13.82 -0.17
C GLU A 50 -15.02 -12.74 -0.47
N ASN A 51 -15.11 -12.20 -1.69
CA ASN A 51 -14.28 -11.09 -2.12
C ASN A 51 -14.88 -9.80 -1.54
N PHE A 52 -14.07 -9.05 -0.80
CA PHE A 52 -14.47 -7.74 -0.33
C PHE A 52 -14.41 -6.74 -1.51
N ARG A 53 -15.55 -6.13 -1.83
CA ARG A 53 -15.65 -5.02 -2.78
C ARG A 53 -16.28 -3.84 -2.08
N THR A 54 -15.59 -2.73 -2.07
CA THR A 54 -16.07 -1.45 -1.55
C THR A 54 -15.77 -0.38 -2.57
N GLU A 55 -16.60 0.67 -2.57
CA GLU A 55 -16.23 1.93 -3.19
C GLU A 55 -15.02 2.52 -2.46
N PRO A 56 -14.20 3.34 -3.15
CA PRO A 56 -13.11 4.07 -2.52
C PRO A 56 -13.62 4.92 -1.35
N ILE A 57 -12.79 5.09 -0.31
CA ILE A 57 -13.12 5.95 0.82
C ILE A 57 -12.19 7.15 0.86
N THR A 58 -12.70 8.29 1.31
CA THR A 58 -11.89 9.49 1.53
C THR A 58 -11.68 9.73 3.02
N ILE A 59 -10.43 9.95 3.42
CA ILE A 59 -10.05 10.32 4.80
C ILE A 59 -9.16 11.56 4.74
N SER A 60 -9.44 12.56 5.57
CA SER A 60 -8.54 13.72 5.70
C SER A 60 -7.38 13.41 6.64
N ASP A 61 -6.19 13.90 6.29
CA ASP A 61 -5.02 13.88 7.15
C ASP A 61 -5.06 14.97 8.23
N ARG A 62 -3.99 15.05 9.04
CA ARG A 62 -3.80 16.06 10.08
C ARG A 62 -3.85 17.50 9.55
N THR A 63 -3.47 17.72 8.30
CA THR A 63 -3.46 19.04 7.66
C THR A 63 -4.80 19.42 7.04
N GLY A 64 -5.75 18.47 6.98
CA GLY A 64 -7.03 18.60 6.32
C GLY A 64 -7.00 18.22 4.83
N GLN A 65 -5.86 17.76 4.31
CA GLN A 65 -5.75 17.23 2.96
C GLN A 65 -6.58 15.95 2.85
N ALA A 66 -7.44 15.87 1.83
CA ALA A 66 -8.25 14.69 1.58
C ALA A 66 -7.46 13.64 0.78
N HIS A 67 -7.49 12.40 1.26
CA HIS A 67 -6.82 11.24 0.65
C HIS A 67 -7.88 10.20 0.26
N GLU A 68 -7.89 9.77 -1.00
CA GLU A 68 -8.81 8.75 -1.51
C GLU A 68 -8.10 7.39 -1.59
N PHE A 69 -8.71 6.38 -0.96
CA PHE A 69 -8.16 5.04 -0.85
C PHE A 69 -8.99 4.01 -1.60
N HIS A 70 -8.31 3.24 -2.44
CA HIS A 70 -8.82 2.07 -3.14
C HIS A 70 -8.44 0.81 -2.37
N PHE A 71 -9.24 -0.24 -2.51
CA PHE A 71 -9.06 -1.47 -1.74
C PHE A 71 -8.92 -2.69 -2.64
N ARG A 72 -8.10 -3.63 -2.18
CA ARG A 72 -7.92 -4.92 -2.85
C ARG A 72 -7.80 -6.03 -1.82
N THR A 73 -8.40 -7.18 -2.11
CA THR A 73 -8.22 -8.39 -1.30
C THR A 73 -7.48 -9.48 -2.06
N ARG A 74 -6.56 -10.14 -1.38
CA ARG A 74 -5.79 -11.28 -1.88
C ARG A 74 -5.87 -12.42 -0.89
N LEU A 75 -6.35 -13.58 -1.32
CA LEU A 75 -6.29 -14.84 -0.58
C LEU A 75 -4.92 -15.48 -0.82
N LEU A 76 -4.14 -15.66 0.24
CA LEU A 76 -2.77 -16.16 0.19
C LEU A 76 -2.66 -17.37 1.12
N GLY A 77 -2.97 -18.55 0.60
CA GLY A 77 -3.08 -19.75 1.45
C GLY A 77 -4.33 -19.70 2.31
N ASP A 78 -4.14 -19.75 3.63
CA ASP A 78 -5.18 -19.67 4.67
C ASP A 78 -5.40 -18.26 5.22
N VAL A 79 -4.63 -17.27 4.75
CA VAL A 79 -4.76 -15.86 5.16
C VAL A 79 -5.28 -14.97 4.05
N VAL A 80 -5.83 -13.82 4.44
CA VAL A 80 -6.33 -12.78 3.55
C VAL A 80 -5.59 -11.49 3.81
N ALA A 81 -4.96 -10.96 2.77
CA ALA A 81 -4.47 -9.60 2.75
C ALA A 81 -5.56 -8.66 2.26
N LEU A 82 -5.86 -7.64 3.06
CA LEU A 82 -6.60 -6.46 2.63
C LEU A 82 -5.58 -5.33 2.46
N ASP A 83 -5.41 -4.87 1.22
CA ASP A 83 -4.60 -3.71 0.87
C ASP A 83 -5.51 -2.47 0.77
N ALA A 84 -5.01 -1.32 1.20
CA ALA A 84 -5.58 0.00 0.94
C ALA A 84 -4.50 0.93 0.39
N PHE A 85 -4.75 1.63 -0.71
CA PHE A 85 -3.74 2.45 -1.37
C PHE A 85 -4.35 3.64 -2.10
N GLU A 86 -3.58 4.72 -2.20
CA GLU A 86 -3.89 5.81 -3.12
C GLU A 86 -3.51 5.43 -4.55
N LEU A 87 -4.04 6.16 -5.53
CA LEU A 87 -3.72 5.96 -6.94
C LEU A 87 -3.01 7.17 -7.53
N GLU A 88 -1.93 6.92 -8.25
CA GLU A 88 -1.30 7.89 -9.15
C GLU A 88 -1.25 7.28 -10.56
N ASN A 89 -1.78 7.98 -11.55
CA ASN A 89 -1.88 7.49 -12.94
C ASN A 89 -2.59 6.13 -13.11
N GLY A 90 -3.37 5.69 -12.12
CA GLY A 90 -4.12 4.43 -12.13
C GLY A 90 -3.44 3.28 -11.38
N ASP A 91 -2.24 3.50 -10.86
CA ASP A 91 -1.42 2.53 -10.14
C ASP A 91 -1.29 2.89 -8.65
N PRO A 92 -1.08 1.88 -7.76
CA PRO A 92 -0.88 2.13 -6.34
C PRO A 92 0.32 3.05 -6.08
N ALA A 93 0.08 4.15 -5.37
CA ALA A 93 1.08 5.15 -5.03
C ALA A 93 0.74 5.78 -3.67
N GLY A 94 1.55 6.75 -3.23
CA GLY A 94 1.31 7.51 -2.00
C GLY A 94 1.15 6.61 -0.77
N TYR A 95 0.16 6.92 0.07
CA TYR A 95 -0.15 6.10 1.23
C TYR A 95 -0.60 4.70 0.82
N GLN A 96 0.06 3.69 1.39
CA GLN A 96 -0.30 2.29 1.22
C GLN A 96 -0.30 1.58 2.57
N PHE A 97 -1.31 0.76 2.80
CA PHE A 97 -1.55 0.03 4.04
C PHE A 97 -1.93 -1.40 3.73
N GLN A 98 -1.54 -2.31 4.63
CA GLN A 98 -2.00 -3.68 4.61
C GLN A 98 -2.51 -4.09 6.00
N VAL A 99 -3.51 -4.95 6.02
CA VAL A 99 -3.84 -5.78 7.20
C VAL A 99 -4.00 -7.22 6.75
N ILE A 100 -3.54 -8.15 7.59
CA ILE A 100 -3.72 -9.59 7.40
C ILE A 100 -4.80 -10.09 8.36
N GLY A 101 -5.68 -10.92 7.83
CA GLY A 101 -6.72 -11.62 8.57
C GLY A 101 -6.80 -13.09 8.19
N ASP A 102 -7.58 -13.84 8.95
CA ASP A 102 -7.91 -15.23 8.61
C ASP A 102 -8.90 -15.26 7.42
N HIS A 103 -8.86 -16.33 6.60
CA HIS A 103 -9.82 -16.48 5.51
C HIS A 103 -11.29 -16.53 5.97
N ASN A 104 -11.57 -16.91 7.22
CA ASN A 104 -12.90 -16.90 7.83
C ASN A 104 -13.19 -15.63 8.65
N GLU A 105 -12.22 -14.72 8.81
CA GLU A 105 -12.45 -13.47 9.53
C GLU A 105 -13.51 -12.63 8.80
N ASP A 106 -14.44 -12.07 9.57
CA ASP A 106 -15.48 -11.19 9.06
C ASP A 106 -14.86 -9.99 8.31
N ARG A 107 -15.33 -9.75 7.08
CA ARG A 107 -14.73 -8.74 6.21
C ARG A 107 -14.94 -7.31 6.71
N PHE A 108 -16.01 -7.04 7.46
CA PHE A 108 -16.21 -5.74 8.09
C PHE A 108 -15.28 -5.53 9.28
N GLN A 109 -14.95 -6.59 10.04
CA GLN A 109 -13.92 -6.52 11.08
C GLN A 109 -12.54 -6.23 10.49
N LEU A 110 -12.17 -6.91 9.39
CA LEU A 110 -10.90 -6.67 8.69
C LEU A 110 -10.83 -5.23 8.14
N LEU A 111 -11.92 -4.75 7.52
CA LEU A 111 -12.04 -3.36 7.07
C LEU A 111 -11.94 -2.37 8.23
N SER A 112 -12.57 -2.66 9.37
CA SER A 112 -12.52 -1.79 10.55
C SER A 112 -11.09 -1.61 11.04
N ARG A 113 -10.31 -2.70 11.13
CA ARG A 113 -8.88 -2.66 11.47
C ARG A 113 -8.09 -1.84 10.46
N MET A 114 -8.35 -2.02 9.17
CA MET A 114 -7.71 -1.23 8.11
C MET A 114 -7.99 0.27 8.27
N VAL A 115 -9.26 0.66 8.40
CA VAL A 115 -9.65 2.08 8.57
C VAL A 115 -9.05 2.66 9.84
N GLN A 116 -8.98 1.91 10.93
CA GLN A 116 -8.32 2.35 12.15
C GLN A 116 -6.81 2.56 11.95
N LYS A 117 -6.12 1.67 11.23
CA LYS A 117 -4.70 1.80 10.87
C LYS A 117 -4.46 3.07 10.03
N MET A 118 -5.27 3.27 8.99
CA MET A 118 -5.20 4.45 8.11
C MET A 118 -5.39 5.75 8.90
N ARG A 119 -6.41 5.82 9.77
CA ARG A 119 -6.67 7.01 10.59
C ARG A 119 -5.53 7.32 11.56
N ARG A 120 -4.90 6.30 12.16
CA ARG A 120 -3.72 6.50 13.02
C ARG A 120 -2.58 7.11 12.23
N ALA A 121 -2.24 6.54 11.08
CA ALA A 121 -1.17 7.05 10.22
C ALA A 121 -1.43 8.50 9.77
N LEU A 122 -2.63 8.77 9.25
CA LEU A 122 -3.03 10.09 8.75
C LEU A 122 -3.13 11.17 9.84
N SER A 123 -3.20 10.79 11.12
CA SER A 123 -3.26 11.75 12.24
C SER A 123 -1.90 12.32 12.66
N VAL A 124 -0.81 11.74 12.13
CA VAL A 124 0.58 12.12 12.38
C VAL A 124 1.16 12.69 11.10
N GLN A 125 1.97 13.73 11.23
CA GLN A 125 2.72 14.30 10.13
C GLN A 125 4.20 14.21 10.47
N HIS A 126 4.99 13.57 9.62
CA HIS A 126 6.42 13.37 9.79
C HIS A 126 7.26 14.43 9.08
N ILE A 127 6.78 14.94 7.95
CA ILE A 127 7.47 15.95 7.14
C ILE A 127 6.57 17.16 6.84
N ALA A 128 7.16 18.33 6.90
CA ALA A 128 6.49 19.58 6.54
C ALA A 128 7.44 20.50 5.77
N ASP A 129 6.91 21.14 4.72
CA ASP A 129 7.60 22.24 4.07
C ASP A 129 7.16 23.56 4.72
N LYS A 130 8.11 24.24 5.35
CA LYS A 130 7.87 25.54 6.01
C LYS A 130 7.86 26.71 5.02
N HIS A 131 8.09 26.44 3.72
CA HIS A 131 8.18 27.43 2.65
C HIS A 131 9.21 28.54 2.95
N ASP A 132 10.27 28.18 3.68
CA ASP A 132 11.36 29.06 4.10
C ASP A 132 12.59 28.97 3.18
N GLY A 133 12.48 28.22 2.08
CA GLY A 133 13.55 27.97 1.11
C GLY A 133 14.47 26.80 1.47
N HIS A 134 14.24 26.12 2.60
CA HIS A 134 15.00 24.94 3.00
C HIS A 134 14.37 23.61 2.54
N GLY A 135 13.18 23.67 1.92
CA GLY A 135 12.42 22.51 1.47
C GLY A 135 11.80 21.71 2.63
N PRO A 136 11.39 20.46 2.38
CA PRO A 136 10.80 19.59 3.40
C PRO A 136 11.75 19.40 4.60
N GLN A 137 11.18 19.41 5.80
CA GLN A 137 11.88 19.16 7.06
C GLN A 137 11.14 18.12 7.89
N ILE A 138 11.89 17.35 8.69
CA ILE A 138 11.31 16.45 9.70
C ILE A 138 10.68 17.31 10.80
N VAL A 139 9.42 17.05 11.11
CA VAL A 139 8.64 17.84 12.07
C VAL A 139 9.13 17.63 13.50
N ASP A 140 9.37 16.37 13.88
CA ASP A 140 9.76 15.95 15.23
C ASP A 140 11.09 15.16 15.21
N GLN A 141 11.14 13.99 15.86
CA GLN A 141 12.32 13.10 15.95
C GLN A 141 12.08 11.74 15.29
N THR A 142 10.93 11.55 14.66
CA THR A 142 10.52 10.28 14.09
C THR A 142 9.97 10.50 12.70
N VAL A 143 10.47 9.72 11.75
CA VAL A 143 9.96 9.62 10.39
C VAL A 143 9.54 8.19 10.17
N ARG A 144 8.30 7.98 9.71
CA ARG A 144 7.77 6.67 9.34
C ARG A 144 7.20 6.77 7.93
N GLY A 145 7.26 5.65 7.22
CA GLY A 145 6.83 5.57 5.84
C GLY A 145 7.01 4.17 5.30
N THR A 146 6.81 4.03 3.99
CA THR A 146 6.95 2.76 3.28
C THR A 146 8.16 2.79 2.36
N ILE A 147 8.86 1.67 2.26
CA ILE A 147 9.91 1.47 1.26
C ILE A 147 9.21 0.93 0.00
N ALA A 148 9.18 1.75 -1.06
CA ALA A 148 8.54 1.45 -2.32
C ALA A 148 9.56 1.16 -3.43
N TRP A 149 9.10 0.51 -4.49
CA TRP A 149 9.87 0.35 -5.72
C TRP A 149 10.01 1.71 -6.43
N ASP A 150 11.19 1.98 -6.99
CA ASP A 150 11.45 3.18 -7.79
C ASP A 150 11.63 2.80 -9.26
N ASP A 151 10.59 3.02 -10.05
CA ASP A 151 10.62 2.78 -11.51
C ASP A 151 11.63 3.67 -12.22
N ALA A 152 11.89 4.88 -11.71
CA ALA A 152 12.82 5.81 -12.36
C ALA A 152 14.29 5.36 -12.20
N GLN A 153 14.58 4.54 -11.18
CA GLN A 153 15.92 4.02 -10.88
C GLN A 153 16.07 2.53 -11.17
N ASP A 154 15.10 1.90 -11.85
CA ASP A 154 15.04 0.45 -12.11
C ASP A 154 15.27 -0.37 -10.82
N GLY A 155 14.72 0.13 -9.69
CA GLY A 155 14.87 -0.47 -8.37
C GLY A 155 16.28 -0.55 -7.80
N ARG A 156 17.28 0.11 -8.42
CA ARG A 156 18.65 0.15 -7.90
C ARG A 156 18.70 0.70 -6.47
N VAL A 157 17.85 1.69 -6.19
CA VAL A 157 17.64 2.29 -4.88
C VAL A 157 16.13 2.40 -4.69
N PRO A 158 15.56 1.97 -3.55
CA PRO A 158 14.13 2.09 -3.34
C PRO A 158 13.73 3.55 -3.12
N MET A 159 12.48 3.87 -3.40
CA MET A 159 11.85 5.13 -3.04
C MET A 159 11.33 5.04 -1.59
N LEU A 160 11.41 6.12 -0.82
CA LEU A 160 10.66 6.22 0.44
C LEU A 160 9.35 6.93 0.18
N VAL A 161 8.29 6.50 0.85
CA VAL A 161 7.01 7.22 0.85
C VAL A 161 6.68 7.62 2.27
N VAL A 162 6.73 8.92 2.55
CA VAL A 162 6.52 9.52 3.87
C VAL A 162 5.36 10.50 3.76
N ASP A 163 4.39 10.40 4.66
CA ASP A 163 3.15 11.18 4.62
C ASP A 163 2.45 11.16 3.25
N GLY A 164 2.47 9.99 2.58
CA GLY A 164 1.89 9.81 1.25
C GLY A 164 2.68 10.45 0.10
N LYS A 165 3.87 10.99 0.37
CA LYS A 165 4.71 11.69 -0.61
C LYS A 165 6.00 10.92 -0.88
N PRO A 166 6.43 10.81 -2.15
CA PRO A 166 7.73 10.25 -2.48
C PRO A 166 8.85 11.12 -1.89
N VAL A 167 9.84 10.48 -1.28
CA VAL A 167 11.02 11.09 -0.67
C VAL A 167 12.24 10.29 -1.12
N THR A 168 13.13 10.94 -1.84
CA THR A 168 14.41 10.36 -2.22
C THR A 168 15.34 10.24 -1.01
N TRP A 169 16.32 9.35 -1.08
CA TRP A 169 17.35 9.24 -0.04
C TRP A 169 18.20 10.51 0.12
N ASP A 170 18.37 11.25 -0.96
CA ASP A 170 19.06 12.55 -0.96
C ASP A 170 18.25 13.62 -0.22
N GLU A 171 16.92 13.67 -0.43
CA GLU A 171 16.03 14.53 0.37
C GLU A 171 16.01 14.14 1.85
N LEU A 172 15.90 12.84 2.16
CA LEU A 172 16.02 12.37 3.54
C LEU A 172 17.36 12.76 4.15
N GLY A 173 18.46 12.59 3.42
CA GLY A 173 19.80 13.00 3.85
C GLY A 173 19.90 14.49 4.15
N ARG A 174 19.30 15.36 3.31
CA ARG A 174 19.21 16.80 3.57
C ARG A 174 18.41 17.11 4.83
N MET A 175 17.29 16.44 5.02
CA MET A 175 16.45 16.58 6.21
C MET A 175 17.19 16.18 7.49
N LEU A 176 18.02 15.13 7.43
CA LEU A 176 18.77 14.63 8.58
C LEU A 176 19.90 15.58 9.06
N LYS A 177 20.29 16.58 8.26
CA LYS A 177 21.33 17.55 8.64
C LYS A 177 20.99 18.31 9.93
N THR A 178 19.71 18.48 10.27
CA THR A 178 19.29 19.14 11.51
C THR A 178 19.57 18.30 12.77
N PHE A 179 19.95 17.03 12.62
CA PHE A 179 20.20 16.09 13.71
C PHE A 179 21.69 15.73 13.88
N GLU A 180 22.62 16.51 13.31
CA GLU A 180 24.07 16.28 13.46
C GLU A 180 24.48 16.08 14.93
N GLY A 181 25.21 14.99 15.21
CA GLY A 181 25.60 14.58 16.57
C GLY A 181 24.61 13.69 17.31
N SER A 182 23.44 13.41 16.74
CA SER A 182 22.44 12.50 17.32
C SER A 182 22.74 11.02 17.00
N GLN A 183 22.23 10.12 17.85
CA GLN A 183 22.16 8.69 17.54
C GLN A 183 20.90 8.39 16.72
N PHE A 184 20.94 7.37 15.84
CA PHE A 184 19.80 6.99 15.01
C PHE A 184 19.49 5.49 15.11
N LYS A 185 18.23 5.12 14.86
CA LYS A 185 17.75 3.75 14.74
C LYS A 185 16.90 3.63 13.47
N LEU A 186 17.18 2.61 12.66
CA LEU A 186 16.34 2.21 11.53
C LEU A 186 15.63 0.90 11.91
N GLU A 187 14.31 0.87 11.74
CA GLU A 187 13.46 -0.28 12.05
C GLU A 187 12.63 -0.63 10.83
N ILE A 188 12.69 -1.91 10.42
CA ILE A 188 11.94 -2.44 9.27
C ILE A 188 10.92 -3.43 9.82
N ARG A 189 9.66 -3.27 9.42
CA ARG A 189 8.51 -4.08 9.81
C ARG A 189 7.78 -4.58 8.58
N ASP A 190 6.99 -5.63 8.74
CA ASP A 190 6.10 -6.08 7.68
C ASP A 190 5.00 -5.04 7.41
N ALA A 191 4.53 -4.93 6.16
CA ALA A 191 3.53 -3.93 5.77
C ALA A 191 2.21 -4.05 6.55
N SER A 192 1.92 -5.24 7.08
CA SER A 192 0.74 -5.50 7.90
C SER A 192 0.86 -5.02 9.34
N GLU A 193 2.08 -4.86 9.86
CA GLU A 193 2.37 -4.43 11.23
C GLU A 193 2.24 -2.91 11.41
N ASP A 194 1.91 -2.46 12.62
CA ASP A 194 1.86 -1.03 12.95
C ASP A 194 3.26 -0.47 13.30
N LEU A 195 3.49 0.80 12.94
CA LEU A 195 4.72 1.56 13.20
C LEU A 195 4.48 2.72 14.17
#